data_AF-A0A658NFI3-F1
#
_entry.id   AF-A0A658NFI3-F1
#
_cell.length_a   1.000
_cell.length_b   1.000
_cell.length_c   1.000
_cell.angle_alpha   90.00
_cell.angle_beta   90.00
_cell.angle_gamma   90.00
#
_symmetry.space_group_name_H-M   'P 1'
#
loop_
_entity.id
_entity.type
_entity.pdbx_description
1 polymer ?
#
loop_
_entity_poly.entity_id
_entity_poly.type
_entity_poly.pdbx_seq_one_letter_code
_entity_poly.pdbx_strand_id
1 'polypeptide(L)' 'FINSDMDPGDARSMCCRLRIDNRELVKRGGGLFGSNPLTGSIGVVTINLPRLGYLSSSEGEFMQRLEDLIDIASTS' A
#
# COMPACT_ATOMS: atom_id res chain seq x y z
N PHE A 1 -1.15 -11.29 -12.82
CA PHE A 1 -1.93 -10.08 -13.25
C PHE A 1 -1.31 -9.54 -14.54
N ILE A 2 -1.89 -8.54 -15.23
CA ILE A 2 -1.23 -7.99 -16.44
C ILE A 2 0.16 -7.48 -16.04
N ASN A 3 1.22 -8.10 -16.57
CA ASN A 3 2.63 -7.87 -16.26
C ASN A 3 3.11 -8.19 -14.83
N SER A 4 2.52 -9.17 -14.14
CA SER A 4 3.12 -9.70 -12.89
C SER A 4 3.04 -11.22 -12.79
N ASP A 5 4.03 -11.84 -12.14
CA ASP A 5 4.10 -13.28 -11.81
C ASP A 5 3.09 -13.71 -10.73
N MET A 6 2.11 -12.86 -10.42
CA MET A 6 1.16 -13.05 -9.32
C MET A 6 -0.13 -13.72 -9.82
N ASP A 7 -0.55 -14.79 -9.14
CA ASP A 7 -1.80 -15.49 -9.42
C ASP A 7 -3.00 -14.69 -8.86
N PRO A 8 -4.17 -14.68 -9.51
CA PRO A 8 -5.36 -14.02 -8.99
C PRO A 8 -5.74 -14.41 -7.55
N GLY A 9 -5.41 -15.63 -7.11
CA GLY A 9 -5.62 -16.09 -5.72
C GLY A 9 -4.65 -15.50 -4.70
N ASP A 10 -3.52 -14.95 -5.13
CA ASP A 10 -2.49 -14.38 -4.25
C ASP A 10 -2.92 -13.04 -3.64
N ALA A 11 -3.91 -12.36 -4.22
CA ALA A 11 -4.37 -11.07 -3.75
C ALA A 11 -5.86 -11.11 -3.39
N ARG A 12 -6.20 -10.83 -2.12
CA ARG A 12 -7.59 -10.62 -1.69
C ARG A 12 -7.86 -9.13 -1.58
N SER A 13 -8.95 -8.67 -2.18
CA SER A 13 -9.36 -7.26 -2.10
C SER A 13 -10.09 -7.02 -0.79
N MET A 14 -9.57 -6.13 0.04
CA MET A 14 -10.20 -5.62 1.25
C MET A 14 -10.88 -4.28 0.89
N CYS A 15 -12.14 -4.34 0.44
CA CYS A 15 -12.90 -3.19 -0.07
C CYS A 15 -12.15 -2.40 -1.17
N CYS A 16 -12.27 -1.06 -1.20
CA CYS A 16 -12.02 -0.10 -2.29
C CYS A 16 -10.61 -0.08 -2.94
N ARG A 17 -10.07 -1.25 -3.32
CA ARG A 17 -8.77 -1.49 -3.99
C ARG A 17 -7.56 -1.69 -3.06
N LEU A 18 -7.72 -1.75 -1.74
CA LEU A 18 -6.69 -2.30 -0.85
C LEU A 18 -6.57 -3.80 -1.13
N ARG A 19 -5.36 -4.28 -1.43
CA ARG A 19 -5.10 -5.69 -1.70
C ARG A 19 -4.03 -6.18 -0.76
N ILE A 20 -4.32 -7.28 -0.08
CA ILE A 20 -3.35 -7.94 0.77
C ILE A 20 -2.65 -9.04 -0.01
N ASP A 21 -1.33 -9.17 0.16
CA ASP A 21 -0.56 -10.29 -0.35
C ASP A 21 -0.75 -11.49 0.57
N ASN A 22 -1.41 -12.53 0.08
CA ASN A 22 -1.68 -13.74 0.85
C ASN A 22 -0.44 -14.61 1.08
N ARG A 23 0.68 -14.34 0.38
CA ARG A 23 1.95 -15.06 0.53
C ARG A 23 2.67 -14.67 1.81
N GLU A 24 2.50 -13.43 2.26
CA GLU A 24 3.16 -12.87 3.46
C GLU A 24 2.37 -13.08 4.75
N LEU A 25 1.16 -13.66 4.68
CA LEU A 25 0.34 -13.92 5.85
C LEU A 25 0.90 -15.10 6.68
N VAL A 26 1.42 -14.78 7.87
CA VAL A 26 1.93 -15.76 8.87
C VAL A 26 0.87 -16.78 9.27
N LYS A 27 -0.42 -16.41 9.24
CA LYS A 27 -1.55 -17.33 9.39
C LYS A 27 -2.47 -17.18 8.18
N ARG A 28 -2.45 -18.17 7.29
CA ARG A 28 -3.49 -18.35 6.28
C ARG A 28 -4.77 -18.81 7.00
N GLY A 29 -5.59 -17.86 7.44
CA GLY A 29 -6.88 -18.13 8.04
C GLY A 29 -7.78 -18.87 7.06
N GLY A 30 -8.38 -19.98 7.51
CA GLY A 30 -9.22 -20.85 6.68
C GLY A 30 -10.36 -21.40 7.50
N GLY A 31 -11.33 -20.57 7.85
CA GLY A 31 -12.64 -21.05 8.28
C GLY A 31 -13.42 -21.62 7.09
N LEU A 32 -14.57 -22.26 7.35
CA LEU A 32 -15.45 -22.94 6.39
C LEU A 32 -15.92 -22.09 5.18
N PHE A 33 -15.63 -20.77 5.17
CA PHE A 33 -15.96 -19.82 4.11
C PHE A 33 -14.76 -19.00 3.58
N GLY A 34 -13.53 -19.34 3.96
CA GLY A 34 -12.32 -18.67 3.44
C GLY A 34 -12.27 -17.16 3.69
N SER A 35 -12.90 -16.70 4.77
CA SER A 35 -12.84 -15.33 5.24
C SER A 35 -11.56 -15.13 6.07
N ASN A 36 -10.79 -14.09 5.74
CA ASN A 36 -9.69 -13.56 6.56
C ASN A 36 -10.19 -12.30 7.29
N PRO A 37 -11.10 -12.40 8.27
CA PRO A 37 -11.82 -11.24 8.81
C PRO A 37 -10.97 -10.31 9.69
N LEU A 38 -9.69 -10.63 9.92
CA LEU A 38 -8.84 -9.95 10.91
C LEU A 38 -7.58 -9.32 10.30
N THR A 39 -7.54 -9.10 8.99
CA THR A 39 -6.37 -8.46 8.36
C THR A 39 -6.80 -7.30 7.49
N GLY A 40 -6.27 -6.11 7.75
CA GLY A 40 -6.59 -4.88 7.04
C GLY A 40 -5.56 -3.79 7.35
N SER A 41 -5.74 -2.61 6.77
CA SER A 41 -4.89 -1.46 7.09
C SER A 41 -5.27 -0.87 8.44
N ILE A 42 -4.28 -0.56 9.29
CA ILE A 42 -4.49 0.17 10.56
C ILE A 42 -4.77 1.65 10.27
N GLY A 43 -4.07 2.21 9.28
CA GLY A 43 -4.25 3.58 8.80
C GLY A 43 -3.83 3.69 7.33
N VAL A 44 -4.25 4.77 6.68
CA VAL A 44 -3.82 5.11 5.31
C VAL A 44 -3.50 6.60 5.29
N VAL A 45 -2.25 6.93 4.96
CA VAL A 45 -1.79 8.30 4.71
C VAL A 45 -1.63 8.49 3.21
N THR A 46 -2.11 9.63 2.67
CA THR A 46 -2.02 9.94 1.24
C THR A 46 -1.18 11.20 1.04
N ILE A 47 -0.14 11.10 0.22
CA ILE A 47 0.75 12.23 -0.13
C ILE A 47 0.27 12.88 -1.43
N ASN A 48 0.15 14.21 -1.43
CA ASN A 48 -0.23 14.98 -2.61
C ASN A 48 0.97 15.23 -3.53
N LEU A 49 1.24 14.26 -4.42
CA LEU A 49 2.35 14.34 -5.38
C LEU A 49 2.26 15.52 -6.36
N PRO A 50 1.09 15.89 -6.93
CA PRO A 50 1.01 17.07 -7.80
C PRO A 50 1.43 18.37 -7.10
N ARG A 51 1.03 18.55 -5.83
CA ARG A 51 1.46 19.71 -5.04
C ARG A 51 2.96 19.68 -4.79
N LEU A 52 3.51 18.51 -4.49
CA LEU A 52 4.95 18.35 -4.28
C LEU A 52 5.75 18.69 -5.54
N GLY A 53 5.28 18.23 -6.70
CA GLY A 53 5.85 18.57 -8.00
C GLY A 53 5.76 20.07 -8.30
N TYR A 54 4.63 20.72 -8.01
CA TYR A 54 4.49 22.17 -8.17
C TYR A 54 5.47 22.98 -7.30
N LEU A 55 5.78 22.49 -6.11
CA LEU A 55 6.67 23.17 -5.16
C LEU A 55 8.16 22.89 -5.40
N SER A 56 8.49 21.94 -6.28
CA SER A 56 9.87 21.50 -6.52
C SER A 56 10.40 22.10 -7.81
N SER A 57 11.59 22.69 -7.74
CA SER A 57 12.26 23.31 -8.90
C SER A 57 13.13 22.31 -9.67
N SER A 58 13.39 21.13 -9.09
CA SER A 58 14.17 20.06 -9.70
C SER A 58 13.72 18.68 -9.20
N GLU A 59 14.11 17.63 -9.93
CA GLU A 59 13.88 16.25 -9.51
C GLU A 59 14.55 15.93 -8.16
N GLY A 60 15.77 16.44 -7.93
CA GLY A 60 16.46 16.24 -6.65
C GLY A 60 15.71 16.86 -5.47
N GLU A 61 15.19 18.08 -5.65
CA GLU A 61 14.38 18.74 -4.62
C GLU A 61 13.06 17.99 -4.38
N PHE A 62 12.43 17.49 -5.44
CA PHE A 62 11.21 16.69 -5.34
C PHE A 62 11.45 15.41 -4.52
N MET A 63 12.51 14.68 -4.83
CA MET A 63 12.84 13.44 -4.12
C MET A 63 13.16 13.71 -2.64
N GLN A 64 13.91 14.77 -2.34
CA GLN A 64 14.23 15.12 -0.96
C GLN A 64 12.97 15.48 -0.15
N ARG A 65 12.08 16.32 -0.70
CA ARG A 65 10.81 16.65 -0.02
C ARG A 65 9.88 15.44 0.10
N LEU A 66 9.94 14.51 -0.85
CA LEU A 66 9.15 13.27 -0.79
C LEU A 66 9.65 12.37 0.35
N GLU A 67 10.97 12.22 0.48
CA GLU A 67 11.61 11.44 1.55
C GLU A 67 11.21 11.98 2.93
N ASP A 68 11.31 13.30 3.14
CA ASP A 68 10.88 13.94 4.39
C ASP A 68 9.40 13.63 4.73
N LEU A 69 8.52 13.63 3.73
CA LEU A 69 7.10 13.33 3.92
C LEU A 69 6.82 11.85 4.19
N ILE A 70 7.60 10.96 3.59
CA ILE A 70 7.51 9.51 3.85
C ILE A 70 7.94 9.20 5.28
N ASP A 71 9.01 9.82 5.75
CA ASP A 71 9.49 9.65 7.14
C ASP A 71 8.43 10.09 8.15
N ILE A 72 7.79 11.23 7.91
CA ILE A 72 6.66 11.70 8.74
C ILE A 72 5.48 10.72 8.67
N ALA A 73 5.14 10.24 7.46
CA ALA A 73 4.03 9.31 7.28
C ALA A 73 4.29 7.94 7.94
N SER A 74 5.55 7.53 8.10
CA SER A 74 5.92 6.27 8.76
C SER A 74 5.76 6.31 10.29
N THR A 75 5.79 7.51 10.87
CA THR A 75 5.73 7.75 12.32
C THR A 75 4.37 8.26 12.79
N SER A 76 3.44 8.52 11.86
CA SER A 76 2.09 9.01 12.10
C SER A 76 1.04 7.89 12.04
#